data_AF-A0A8S2XTZ7-F1
#
_entry.id   AF-A0A8S2XTZ7-F1
#
_cell.length_a   1.000
_cell.length_b   1.000
_cell.length_c   1.000
_cell.angle_alpha   90.00
_cell.angle_beta   90.00
_cell.angle_gamma   90.00
#
_symmetry.space_group_name_H-M   'P 1'
#
loop_
_entity.id
_entity.type
_entity.pdbx_description
1 polymer ?
#
loop_
_entity_poly.entity_id
_entity_poly.type
_entity_poly.pdbx_seq_one_letter_code
_entity_poly.pdbx_strand_id
1 'polypeptide(L)'
;MGPLLSDYKNNDASIFKHCVYNNEQDILNWLHDDDVLILDRGFRDTVRAMKQFGFQVAVPSFLNERKQFSLKEANLNRCITKVRWIVESGRASA
;
A
#
# COMPACT_ATOMS: atom_id res chain seq x y z
N MET A 1 -17.15 -11.46 -21.71
CA MET A 1 -15.67 -11.58 -21.64
C MET A 1 -15.27 -11.12 -20.25
N GLY A 2 -15.40 -11.89 -19.18
CA GLY A 2 -14.77 -13.17 -18.85
C GLY A 2 -13.99 -12.93 -17.54
N PRO A 3 -14.21 -13.68 -16.44
CA PRO A 3 -13.42 -13.54 -15.22
C PRO A 3 -12.04 -14.18 -15.45
N LEU A 4 -10.99 -13.64 -14.83
CA LEU A 4 -9.57 -14.05 -14.96
C LEU A 4 -8.80 -13.36 -16.10
N LEU A 5 -8.48 -12.09 -15.92
CA LEU A 5 -7.29 -11.49 -16.54
C LEU A 5 -6.31 -10.99 -15.46
N SER A 6 -6.07 -11.86 -14.47
CA SER A 6 -5.07 -11.66 -13.41
C SER A 6 -3.69 -12.07 -13.93
N ASP A 7 -3.20 -11.42 -14.98
CA ASP A 7 -1.81 -11.56 -15.39
C ASP A 7 -0.89 -10.81 -14.42
N TYR A 8 0.38 -11.21 -14.32
CA TYR A 8 1.42 -10.51 -13.53
C TYR A 8 1.49 -8.99 -13.83
N LYS A 9 1.02 -8.57 -15.01
CA LYS A 9 0.89 -7.16 -15.44
C LYS A 9 -0.33 -6.43 -14.85
N ASN A 10 -1.37 -7.13 -14.44
CA ASN A 10 -2.66 -6.59 -13.94
C ASN A 10 -2.88 -6.87 -12.44
N ASN A 11 -1.81 -6.97 -11.66
CA ASN A 11 -1.95 -7.04 -10.20
C ASN A 11 -2.24 -5.66 -9.61
N ASP A 12 -2.81 -5.61 -8.41
CA ASP A 12 -3.22 -4.36 -7.76
C ASP A 12 -2.06 -3.36 -7.62
N ALA A 13 -0.84 -3.84 -7.41
CA ALA A 13 0.36 -3.01 -7.30
C ALA A 13 0.74 -2.35 -8.64
N SER A 14 0.62 -3.08 -9.75
CA SER A 14 0.83 -2.56 -11.10
C SER A 14 -0.24 -1.54 -11.49
N ILE A 15 -1.50 -1.81 -11.14
CA ILE A 15 -2.62 -0.87 -11.37
C ILE A 15 -2.42 0.40 -10.55
N PHE A 16 -2.15 0.27 -9.25
CA PHE A 16 -1.87 1.42 -8.38
C PHE A 16 -0.71 2.26 -8.90
N LYS A 17 0.38 1.60 -9.33
CA LYS A 17 1.50 2.30 -9.96
C LYS A 17 1.03 3.08 -11.20
N HIS A 18 0.30 2.45 -12.12
CA HIS A 18 -0.23 3.13 -13.29
C HIS A 18 -1.08 4.36 -12.93
N CYS A 19 -1.98 4.23 -11.96
CA CYS A 19 -2.85 5.32 -11.51
C CYS A 19 -2.05 6.52 -11.00
N VAL A 20 -1.06 6.29 -10.12
CA VAL A 20 -0.23 7.36 -9.56
C VAL A 20 0.65 7.99 -10.64
N TYR A 21 1.29 7.18 -11.50
CA TYR A 21 2.21 7.70 -12.53
C TYR A 21 1.52 8.53 -13.60
N ASN A 22 0.30 8.14 -14.01
CA ASN A 22 -0.46 8.87 -15.01
C ASN A 22 -1.38 9.93 -14.41
N ASN A 23 -1.34 10.12 -13.08
CA ASN A 23 -2.26 10.97 -12.35
C ASN A 23 -3.73 10.70 -12.75
N GLU A 24 -4.09 9.42 -12.85
CA GLU A 24 -5.44 9.00 -13.25
C GLU A 24 -6.47 9.64 -12.33
N GLN A 25 -7.50 10.25 -12.93
CA GLN A 25 -8.57 10.95 -12.20
C GLN A 25 -8.05 12.03 -11.22
N ASP A 26 -6.89 12.62 -11.51
CA ASP A 26 -6.27 13.63 -10.67
C ASP A 26 -5.97 13.17 -9.23
N ILE A 27 -5.67 11.88 -9.06
CA ILE A 27 -5.39 11.27 -7.75
C ILE A 27 -4.28 11.97 -6.96
N LEU A 28 -3.29 12.56 -7.63
CA LEU A 28 -2.21 13.31 -6.97
C LEU A 28 -2.75 14.58 -6.30
N ASN A 29 -3.84 15.17 -6.79
CA ASN A 29 -4.48 16.34 -6.17
C ASN A 29 -5.25 15.96 -4.90
N TRP A 30 -5.51 14.67 -4.66
CA TRP A 30 -6.14 14.19 -3.43
C TRP A 30 -5.13 13.97 -2.31
N LEU A 31 -3.84 14.01 -2.62
CA LEU A 31 -2.74 13.75 -1.70
C LEU A 31 -2.03 15.06 -1.36
N HIS A 32 -1.69 15.22 -0.09
CA HIS A 32 -0.87 16.31 0.41
C HIS A 32 0.54 15.83 0.77
N ASP A 33 1.52 16.73 0.76
CA ASP A 33 2.94 16.39 0.98
C ASP A 33 3.22 15.70 2.33
N ASP A 34 2.38 15.98 3.35
CA ASP A 34 2.49 15.40 4.70
C ASP A 34 1.71 14.08 4.87
N ASP A 35 1.03 13.61 3.82
CA ASP A 35 0.27 12.37 3.89
C ASP A 35 1.19 11.15 3.91
N VAL A 36 0.77 10.15 4.69
CA VAL A 36 1.45 8.85 4.78
C VAL A 36 0.63 7.80 4.05
N LEU A 37 1.18 7.31 2.93
CA LEU A 37 0.61 6.20 2.18
C LEU A 37 0.80 4.89 2.96
N ILE A 38 -0.29 4.32 3.45
CA ILE A 38 -0.30 3.02 4.12
C ILE A 38 -0.61 1.95 3.09
N LEU A 39 0.38 1.15 2.72
CA LEU A 39 0.23 0.11 1.69
C LEU A 39 0.27 -1.29 2.32
N ASP A 40 -0.50 -2.21 1.74
CA ASP A 40 -0.42 -3.62 2.11
C ASP A 40 0.88 -4.27 1.59
N ARG A 41 1.23 -5.43 2.15
CA ARG A 41 2.43 -6.21 1.81
C ARG A 41 2.56 -6.50 0.31
N GLY A 42 1.45 -6.66 -0.42
CA GLY A 42 1.45 -6.89 -1.87
C GLY A 42 1.98 -5.72 -2.71
N PHE A 43 2.06 -4.52 -2.15
CA PHE A 43 2.50 -3.30 -2.85
C PHE A 43 3.96 -2.96 -2.62
N ARG A 44 4.75 -3.87 -2.03
CA ARG A 44 6.15 -3.59 -1.67
C ARG A 44 6.96 -3.04 -2.85
N ASP A 45 6.76 -3.57 -4.04
CA ASP A 45 7.54 -3.18 -5.22
C ASP A 45 7.20 -1.76 -5.72
N THR A 46 6.10 -1.17 -5.25
CA THR A 46 5.72 0.23 -5.56
C THR A 46 6.31 1.22 -4.57
N VAL A 47 6.74 0.79 -3.38
CA VAL A 47 7.26 1.67 -2.31
C VAL A 47 8.38 2.57 -2.81
N ARG A 48 9.32 2.02 -3.59
CA ARG A 48 10.44 2.80 -4.13
C ARG A 48 9.95 3.91 -5.05
N ALA A 49 8.99 3.60 -5.92
CA ALA A 49 8.42 4.59 -6.84
C ALA A 49 7.66 5.68 -6.08
N MET A 50 6.83 5.31 -5.11
CA MET A 50 6.06 6.28 -4.32
C MET A 50 6.95 7.25 -3.55
N LYS A 51 8.05 6.75 -2.96
CA LYS A 51 9.05 7.61 -2.31
C LYS A 51 9.76 8.55 -3.30
N GLN A 52 9.96 8.14 -4.55
CA GLN A 52 10.53 9.01 -5.59
C GLN A 52 9.57 10.14 -6.00
N PHE A 53 8.27 9.93 -5.87
CA PHE A 53 7.26 10.99 -6.04
C PHE A 53 7.15 11.94 -4.84
N GLY A 54 7.93 11.71 -3.78
CA GLY A 54 7.93 12.57 -2.58
C GLY A 54 7.01 12.07 -1.46
N PHE A 55 6.24 11.00 -1.67
CA PHE A 55 5.32 10.50 -0.66
C PHE A 55 6.02 9.79 0.50
N GLN A 56 5.50 9.99 1.71
CA GLN A 56 5.82 9.15 2.84
C GLN A 56 5.06 7.83 2.72
N VAL A 57 5.73 6.71 2.98
CA VAL A 57 5.15 5.37 2.76
C VAL A 57 5.41 4.46 3.95
N ALA A 58 4.34 3.87 4.49
CA ALA A 58 4.36 2.88 5.55
C ALA A 58 3.89 1.52 5.02
N VAL A 59 4.75 0.50 5.15
CA VAL A 59 4.47 -0.89 4.75
C VAL A 59 4.83 -1.83 5.90
N PRO A 60 4.07 -2.92 6.12
CA PRO A 60 4.41 -3.89 7.15
C PRO A 60 5.82 -4.43 6.97
N SER A 61 6.59 -4.43 8.05
CA SER A 61 7.93 -4.99 8.13
C SER A 61 7.89 -6.51 7.96
N PHE A 62 9.02 -7.07 7.52
CA PHE A 62 9.18 -8.50 7.31
C PHE A 62 10.23 -9.08 8.26
N LEU A 63 9.97 -10.31 8.68
CA LEU A 63 10.86 -11.05 9.56
C LEU A 63 12.18 -11.37 8.85
N ASN A 64 12.16 -11.52 7.51
CA ASN A 64 13.29 -11.98 6.71
C ASN A 64 13.87 -13.25 7.35
N GLU A 65 15.17 -13.32 7.59
CA GLU A 65 15.85 -14.46 8.23
C GLU A 65 15.71 -14.51 9.76
N ARG A 66 14.95 -13.59 10.37
CA ARG A 66 14.73 -13.52 11.82
C ARG A 66 13.46 -14.26 12.23
N LYS A 67 13.42 -14.73 13.47
CA LYS A 67 12.22 -15.36 14.05
C LYS A 67 11.21 -14.37 14.63
N GLN A 68 11.64 -13.16 14.97
CA GLN A 68 10.80 -12.14 15.63
C GLN A 68 11.11 -10.73 15.14
N PHE A 69 10.09 -9.87 15.21
CA PHE A 69 10.21 -8.44 14.97
C PHE A 69 10.86 -7.75 16.16
N SER A 70 11.61 -6.68 15.90
CA SER A 70 11.94 -5.74 16.97
C SER A 70 10.68 -5.07 17.51
N LEU A 71 10.78 -4.47 18.71
CA LEU A 71 9.67 -3.71 19.31
C LEU A 71 9.13 -2.64 18.35
N LYS A 72 10.03 -1.93 17.65
CA LYS A 72 9.67 -0.87 16.69
C LYS A 72 8.90 -1.44 15.50
N GLU A 73 9.41 -2.50 14.88
CA GLU A 73 8.75 -3.16 13.74
C GLU A 73 7.41 -3.76 14.12
N ALA A 74 7.32 -4.40 15.29
CA ALA A 74 6.08 -4.95 15.80
C ALA A 74 5.02 -3.86 16.03
N ASN A 75 5.43 -2.72 16.58
CA ASN A 75 4.51 -1.59 16.81
C ASN A 75 4.10 -0.91 15.49
N LEU A 76 5.01 -0.73 14.55
CA LEU A 76 4.70 -0.23 13.21
C LEU A 76 3.69 -1.14 12.51
N ASN A 77 3.92 -2.46 12.53
CA ASN A 77 3.01 -3.43 11.94
C ASN A 77 1.62 -3.38 12.58
N ARG A 78 1.54 -3.31 13.92
CA ARG A 78 0.25 -3.15 14.63
C ARG A 78 -0.46 -1.87 14.23
N CYS A 79 0.26 -0.75 14.09
CA CYS A 79 -0.31 0.53 13.67
C CYS A 79 -0.92 0.42 12.26
N ILE A 80 -0.14 -0.09 11.30
CA ILE A 80 -0.58 -0.30 9.92
C ILE A 80 -1.81 -1.21 9.86
N THR A 81 -1.80 -2.33 10.60
CA THR A 81 -2.95 -3.25 10.66
C THR A 81 -4.19 -2.58 11.22
N LYS A 82 -4.08 -1.77 12.29
CA LYS A 82 -5.22 -1.07 12.88
C LYS A 82 -5.86 -0.08 11.91
N VAL A 83 -5.05 0.71 11.21
CA VAL A 83 -5.57 1.72 10.28
C VAL A 83 -6.26 1.04 9.08
N ARG A 84 -5.65 -0.01 8.53
CA ARG A 84 -6.26 -0.80 7.46
C ARG A 84 -7.58 -1.44 7.85
N TRP A 85 -7.66 -1.97 9.07
CA TRP A 85 -8.87 -2.61 9.58
C TRP A 85 -10.10 -1.70 9.51
N ILE A 86 -9.96 -0.39 9.72
CA ILE A 86 -11.08 0.57 9.64
C ILE A 86 -11.64 0.62 8.21
N VAL A 87 -10.75 0.70 7.20
CA VAL A 87 -11.13 0.74 5.78
C VAL A 87 -11.70 -0.60 5.31
N GLU A 88 -11.12 -1.71 5.77
CA GLU A 88 -11.55 -3.07 5.42
C GLU A 88 -12.87 -3.44 6.08
N SER A 89 -13.09 -3.04 7.34
CA SER A 89 -14.32 -3.32 8.09
C SER A 89 -15.49 -2.46 7.63
N GLY A 90 -15.23 -1.20 7.26
CA GLY A 90 -16.27 -0.31 6.71
C GLY A 90 -16.85 -0.82 5.39
N ARG A 91 -16.09 -1.60 4.62
CA ARG A 91 -16.58 -2.29 3.42
C ARG A 91 -17.43 -3.53 3.71
N ALA A 92 -17.35 -4.11 4.90
CA ALA A 92 -18.11 -5.31 5.28
C ALA A 92 -19.55 -5.00 5.75
N SER A 93 -19.91 -3.71 5.89
CA SER A 93 -21.23 -3.26 6.37
C SER A 93 -22.04 -2.45 5.34
N ALA A 94 -21.62 -2.44 4.08
CA ALA A 94 -22.29 -1.76 2.97
C ALA A 94 -22.82 -2.76 1.93
#